data_AF-A0A4P5P9Z1-F1
#
_entry.id   AF-A0A4P5P9Z1-F1
#
_cell.length_a   1.000
_cell.length_b   1.000
_cell.length_c   1.000
_cell.angle_alpha   90.00
_cell.angle_beta   90.00
_cell.angle_gamma   90.00
#
_symmetry.space_group_name_H-M   'P 1'
#
loop_
_entity.id
_entity.type
_entity.pdbx_description
1 polymer ?
#
loop_
_entity_poly.entity_id
_entity_poly.type
_entity_poly.pdbx_seq_one_letter_code
_entity_poly.pdbx_strand_id
1 'polypeptide(L)'
;MSWVTIWSHAHRGFLSYGKTSGEIQLRFRPLTKARHIRLVFANEYGCAPLTISDVSFSSGNQKVELSSFYVQPGEIYSTEELMVEAENEIWQINFFAEQAVSGYGFTDSDFCGHPEKKGTINFCPGLLAIEADITAGNCILALGDSLTEGGAWTAPLQQRLRDEDWYLVNQGINGAQLLKNSSDRVTQDPREFFYGYAALTRLKNCLKSHRSVKVVILSMGINDLVFSSSTFANLQRGVEAIFTECDAHGIRLFVSTLTPFTGYPDVTPSKEATRLKINQWIQQRFGEQALDFAAPVSKNGVLKKEMDSGDHLHFNAIGGRAIVELINIESLKGG
;
A
#
# COMPACT_ATOMS: atom_id res chain seq x y z
N MET A 1 1.80 7.62 -25.49
CA MET A 1 1.74 6.58 -24.44
C MET A 1 1.52 7.27 -23.13
N SER A 2 0.53 6.82 -22.36
CA SER A 2 0.21 7.34 -21.03
C SER A 2 0.33 6.18 -20.07
N TRP A 3 1.44 6.14 -19.35
CA TRP A 3 1.66 5.12 -18.32
C TRP A 3 0.75 5.40 -17.13
N VAL A 4 0.06 4.37 -16.67
CA VAL A 4 -0.79 4.39 -15.47
C VAL A 4 -0.28 3.34 -14.53
N THR A 5 -0.06 3.68 -13.26
CA THR A 5 0.28 2.66 -12.27
C THR A 5 -0.97 1.87 -11.91
N ILE A 6 -1.00 0.60 -12.34
CA ILE A 6 -2.17 -0.28 -12.22
C ILE A 6 -2.09 -1.24 -11.04
N TRP A 7 -0.88 -1.44 -10.53
CA TRP A 7 -0.59 -2.26 -9.36
C TRP A 7 0.70 -1.76 -8.72
N SER A 8 0.73 -1.72 -7.39
CA SER A 8 1.93 -1.42 -6.61
C SER A 8 1.72 -1.84 -5.16
N HIS A 9 2.84 -2.15 -4.50
CA HIS A 9 2.94 -2.32 -3.06
C HIS A 9 3.94 -1.36 -2.46
N ALA A 10 3.62 -0.81 -1.29
CA ALA A 10 4.54 0.06 -0.58
C ALA A 10 5.83 -0.67 -0.23
N HIS A 11 6.94 -0.04 -0.59
CA HIS A 11 8.22 -0.46 -0.08
C HIS A 11 8.36 -0.10 1.39
N ARG A 12 8.99 -1.01 2.12
CA ARG A 12 9.49 -0.79 3.47
C ARG A 12 10.90 -1.34 3.56
N GLY A 13 11.65 -0.76 4.47
CA GLY A 13 12.96 -1.25 4.79
C GLY A 13 12.91 -2.46 5.72
N PHE A 14 13.91 -3.34 5.61
CA PHE A 14 14.10 -4.43 6.56
C PHE A 14 15.57 -4.60 6.93
N LEU A 15 15.86 -4.64 8.24
CA LEU A 15 17.19 -4.91 8.77
C LEU A 15 17.19 -6.33 9.37
N SER A 16 17.99 -7.22 8.78
CA SER A 16 18.36 -8.55 9.32
C SER A 16 17.21 -9.48 9.77
N TYR A 17 16.21 -9.72 8.91
CA TYR A 17 15.17 -10.76 9.16
C TYR A 17 15.28 -12.02 8.28
N GLY A 18 16.25 -12.09 7.36
CA GLY A 18 16.41 -13.24 6.48
C GLY A 18 17.46 -13.02 5.39
N LYS A 19 17.52 -13.96 4.43
CA LYS A 19 18.33 -13.77 3.22
C LYS A 19 17.79 -12.59 2.43
N THR A 20 18.68 -11.66 2.13
CA THR A 20 18.43 -10.44 1.34
C THR A 20 18.64 -10.67 -0.16
N SER A 21 18.98 -11.89 -0.57
CA SER A 21 19.21 -12.26 -1.96
C SER A 21 18.55 -13.58 -2.35
N GLY A 22 18.19 -13.69 -3.62
CA GLY A 22 17.61 -14.89 -4.20
C GLY A 22 16.59 -14.64 -5.31
N GLU A 23 15.99 -15.74 -5.78
CA GLU A 23 15.04 -15.77 -6.88
C GLU A 23 13.63 -15.37 -6.42
N ILE A 24 12.96 -14.60 -7.27
CA ILE A 24 11.60 -14.12 -7.09
C ILE A 24 10.78 -14.61 -8.26
N GLN A 25 9.65 -15.25 -7.97
CA GLN A 25 8.66 -15.69 -8.96
C GLN A 25 7.29 -15.19 -8.51
N LEU A 26 6.70 -14.29 -9.29
CA LEU A 26 5.40 -13.72 -9.03
C LEU A 26 4.45 -14.13 -10.15
N ARG A 27 3.24 -14.55 -9.78
CA ARG A 27 2.17 -14.86 -10.71
C ARG A 27 0.99 -13.97 -10.39
N PHE A 28 0.54 -13.19 -11.35
CA PHE A 28 -0.56 -12.26 -11.19
C PHE A 28 -1.76 -12.74 -11.97
N ARG A 29 -2.95 -12.51 -11.40
CA ARG A 29 -4.16 -12.46 -12.20
C ARG A 29 -4.05 -11.28 -13.18
N PRO A 30 -4.72 -11.35 -14.33
CA PRO A 30 -4.86 -10.22 -15.25
C PRO A 30 -5.31 -8.97 -14.48
N LEU A 31 -4.51 -7.91 -14.52
CA LEU A 31 -4.78 -6.68 -13.78
C LEU A 31 -5.65 -5.71 -14.58
N THR A 32 -5.51 -5.72 -15.91
CA THR A 32 -6.20 -4.83 -16.84
C THR A 32 -6.08 -5.34 -18.27
N LYS A 33 -6.90 -4.80 -19.18
CA LYS A 33 -6.79 -5.00 -20.62
C LYS A 33 -5.78 -4.01 -21.22
N ALA A 34 -4.49 -4.31 -21.04
CA ALA A 34 -3.40 -3.54 -21.64
C ALA A 34 -2.60 -4.39 -22.64
N ARG A 35 -2.09 -3.76 -23.69
CA ARG A 35 -1.19 -4.40 -24.67
C ARG A 35 0.28 -4.23 -24.32
N HIS A 36 0.61 -3.18 -23.60
CA HIS A 36 1.97 -2.88 -23.16
C HIS A 36 1.97 -2.56 -21.67
N ILE A 37 2.90 -3.19 -20.97
CA ILE A 37 3.21 -2.88 -19.58
C ILE A 37 4.69 -2.55 -19.45
N ARG A 38 5.08 -2.03 -18.29
CA ARG A 38 6.47 -2.01 -17.85
C ARG A 38 6.54 -2.29 -16.36
N LEU A 39 7.68 -2.81 -15.93
CA LEU A 39 7.95 -3.05 -14.52
C LEU A 39 8.72 -1.85 -13.97
N VAL A 40 8.36 -1.43 -12.78
CA VAL A 40 9.02 -0.34 -12.07
C VAL A 40 9.70 -0.92 -10.85
N PHE A 41 11.00 -0.71 -10.74
CA PHE A 41 11.83 -1.10 -9.61
C PHE A 41 12.26 0.15 -8.83
N ALA A 42 12.42 0.00 -7.52
CA ALA A 42 12.92 1.05 -6.65
C ALA A 42 13.82 0.49 -5.56
N ASN A 43 14.73 1.32 -5.08
CA ASN A 43 15.62 1.00 -3.96
C ASN A 43 15.52 2.09 -2.88
N GLU A 44 14.29 2.35 -2.43
CA GLU A 44 13.93 3.49 -1.58
C GLU A 44 14.66 3.48 -0.23
N TYR A 45 14.78 2.30 0.39
CA TYR A 45 15.46 2.12 1.67
C TYR A 45 16.90 1.60 1.53
N GLY A 46 17.41 1.55 0.30
CA GLY A 46 18.76 1.10 -0.05
C GLY A 46 19.87 1.98 0.51
N CYS A 47 20.98 1.37 0.88
CA CYS A 47 22.26 2.08 1.12
C CYS A 47 23.36 1.70 0.11
N ALA A 48 23.11 0.70 -0.73
CA ALA A 48 23.97 0.25 -1.82
C ALA A 48 23.12 -0.07 -3.07
N PRO A 49 23.71 -0.13 -4.26
CA PRO A 49 22.98 -0.52 -5.48
C PRO A 49 22.33 -1.89 -5.34
N LEU A 50 21.05 -1.99 -5.71
CA LEU A 50 20.31 -3.25 -5.81
C LEU A 50 20.56 -3.85 -7.20
N THR A 51 21.19 -5.02 -7.27
CA THR A 51 21.36 -5.76 -8.53
C THR A 51 20.11 -6.58 -8.81
N ILE A 52 19.58 -6.45 -10.04
CA ILE A 52 18.48 -7.26 -10.56
C ILE A 52 18.97 -8.00 -11.81
N SER A 53 18.86 -9.32 -11.82
CA SER A 53 19.25 -10.18 -12.95
C SER A 53 18.16 -11.19 -13.30
N ASP A 54 18.37 -11.93 -14.40
CA ASP A 54 17.50 -13.03 -14.84
C ASP A 54 16.03 -12.63 -14.97
N VAL A 55 15.80 -11.38 -15.38
CA VAL A 55 14.46 -10.80 -15.44
C VAL A 55 13.72 -11.39 -16.63
N SER A 56 12.56 -11.97 -16.37
CA SER A 56 11.66 -12.43 -17.42
C SER A 56 10.22 -12.10 -17.10
N PHE A 57 9.47 -11.79 -18.16
CA PHE A 57 8.04 -11.63 -18.14
C PHE A 57 7.42 -12.63 -19.10
N SER A 58 6.33 -13.28 -18.70
CA SER A 58 5.52 -14.09 -19.61
C SER A 58 4.03 -13.89 -19.41
N SER A 59 3.29 -13.94 -20.52
CA SER A 59 1.83 -13.88 -20.57
C SER A 59 1.35 -14.73 -21.74
N GLY A 60 0.62 -15.82 -21.47
CA GLY A 60 0.26 -16.78 -22.51
C GLY A 60 1.50 -17.44 -23.12
N ASN A 61 1.65 -17.38 -24.45
CA ASN A 61 2.81 -17.93 -25.17
C ASN A 61 3.98 -16.93 -25.27
N GLN A 62 3.75 -15.66 -24.95
CA GLN A 62 4.78 -14.65 -24.97
C GLN A 62 5.69 -14.75 -23.76
N LYS A 63 7.00 -14.77 -24.02
CA LYS A 63 8.05 -14.63 -23.01
C LYS A 63 9.07 -13.60 -23.48
N VAL A 64 9.41 -12.68 -22.60
CA VAL A 64 10.44 -11.64 -22.81
C VAL A 64 11.47 -11.77 -21.70
N GLU A 65 12.75 -11.73 -22.07
CA GLU A 65 13.88 -11.67 -21.15
C GLU A 65 14.52 -10.28 -21.24
N LEU A 66 14.85 -9.70 -20.10
CA LEU A 66 15.47 -8.39 -20.02
C LEU A 66 16.91 -8.50 -19.53
N SER A 67 17.75 -7.55 -19.94
CA SER A 67 19.12 -7.45 -19.44
C SER A 67 19.13 -7.14 -17.94
N SER A 68 20.15 -7.62 -17.24
CA SER A 68 20.40 -7.25 -15.84
C SER A 68 20.64 -5.75 -15.70
N PHE A 69 20.23 -5.18 -14.57
CA PHE A 69 20.39 -3.75 -14.26
C PHE A 69 20.63 -3.53 -12.76
N TYR A 70 21.01 -2.29 -12.42
CA TYR A 70 21.21 -1.86 -11.05
C TYR A 70 20.22 -0.74 -10.73
N VAL A 71 19.70 -0.74 -9.51
CA VAL A 71 18.87 0.35 -8.98
C VAL A 71 19.62 1.03 -7.84
N GLN A 72 20.07 2.26 -8.06
CA GLN A 72 20.79 3.05 -7.06
C GLN A 72 19.90 3.37 -5.86
N PRO A 73 20.47 3.61 -4.66
CA PRO A 73 19.71 4.12 -3.52
C PRO A 73 18.84 5.33 -3.87
N GLY A 74 17.53 5.23 -3.61
CA GLY A 74 16.53 6.26 -3.92
C GLY A 74 16.15 6.39 -5.40
N GLU A 75 16.70 5.56 -6.29
CA GLU A 75 16.35 5.55 -7.72
C GLU A 75 15.03 4.81 -7.97
N ILE A 76 14.31 5.27 -9.00
CA ILE A 76 13.17 4.58 -9.61
C ILE A 76 13.61 4.20 -11.04
N TYR A 77 13.67 2.91 -11.30
CA TYR A 77 14.04 2.34 -12.60
C TYR A 77 12.78 1.78 -13.28
N SER A 78 12.54 2.14 -14.53
CA SER A 78 11.46 1.55 -15.33
C SER A 78 12.07 0.73 -16.46
N THR A 79 11.57 -0.49 -16.66
CA THR A 79 12.01 -1.33 -17.78
C THR A 79 11.58 -0.75 -19.11
N GLU A 80 12.16 -1.29 -20.18
CA GLU A 80 11.55 -1.20 -21.51
C GLU A 80 10.14 -1.83 -21.55
N GLU A 81 9.42 -1.56 -22.63
CA GLU A 81 8.03 -2.00 -22.81
C GLU A 81 7.94 -3.50 -23.01
N LEU A 82 6.98 -4.11 -22.31
CA LEU A 82 6.67 -5.53 -22.38
C LEU A 82 5.31 -5.69 -23.05
N MET A 83 5.29 -6.37 -24.20
CA MET A 83 4.05 -6.73 -24.87
C MET A 83 3.30 -7.83 -24.09
N VAL A 84 1.96 -7.76 -24.12
CA VAL A 84 1.05 -8.71 -23.48
C VAL A 84 0.15 -9.34 -24.55
N GLU A 85 0.25 -10.66 -24.75
CA GLU A 85 -0.32 -11.35 -25.91
C GLU A 85 -1.82 -11.70 -25.80
N ALA A 86 -2.41 -11.65 -24.60
CA ALA A 86 -3.79 -12.11 -24.40
C ALA A 86 -4.52 -11.43 -23.24
N GLU A 87 -5.80 -11.13 -23.46
CA GLU A 87 -6.71 -10.78 -22.38
C GLU A 87 -6.95 -12.02 -21.51
N ASN A 88 -6.87 -11.84 -20.19
CA ASN A 88 -7.16 -12.86 -19.17
C ASN A 88 -6.09 -13.95 -18.92
N GLU A 89 -4.88 -13.80 -19.44
CA GLU A 89 -3.77 -14.70 -19.12
C GLU A 89 -3.05 -14.33 -17.81
N ILE A 90 -2.55 -15.35 -17.11
CA ILE A 90 -1.72 -15.15 -15.91
C ILE A 90 -0.41 -14.50 -16.35
N TRP A 91 -0.07 -13.38 -15.70
CA TRP A 91 1.23 -12.75 -15.89
C TRP A 91 2.22 -13.36 -14.92
N GLN A 92 3.38 -13.78 -15.42
CA GLN A 92 4.45 -14.28 -14.58
C GLN A 92 5.68 -13.38 -14.73
N ILE A 93 6.20 -12.92 -13.59
CA ILE A 93 7.41 -12.12 -13.49
C ILE A 93 8.41 -12.93 -12.69
N ASN A 94 9.58 -13.19 -13.27
CA ASN A 94 10.70 -13.81 -12.56
C ASN A 94 11.91 -12.88 -12.60
N PHE A 95 12.68 -12.85 -11.52
CA PHE A 95 13.97 -12.17 -11.45
C PHE A 95 14.77 -12.67 -10.27
N PHE A 96 16.07 -12.39 -10.27
CA PHE A 96 16.94 -12.58 -9.12
C PHE A 96 17.35 -11.21 -8.56
N ALA A 97 17.41 -11.10 -7.23
CA ALA A 97 17.81 -9.87 -6.55
C ALA A 97 18.97 -10.14 -5.59
N GLU A 98 19.94 -9.22 -5.53
CA GLU A 98 21.06 -9.27 -4.61
C GLU A 98 21.01 -8.15 -3.56
N GLN A 99 21.30 -8.50 -2.30
CA GLN A 99 21.50 -7.54 -1.20
C GLN A 99 20.34 -6.56 -0.96
N ALA A 100 19.11 -7.02 -1.14
CA ALA A 100 17.95 -6.17 -0.98
C ALA A 100 17.70 -5.77 0.48
N VAL A 101 17.37 -4.50 0.67
CA VAL A 101 16.92 -3.93 1.94
C VAL A 101 15.60 -3.17 1.81
N SER A 102 15.07 -3.07 0.58
CA SER A 102 13.83 -2.37 0.21
C SER A 102 12.92 -3.29 -0.59
N GLY A 103 11.62 -3.29 -0.27
CA GLY A 103 10.63 -4.13 -0.93
C GLY A 103 9.31 -4.23 -0.17
N TYR A 104 8.52 -5.26 -0.46
CA TYR A 104 7.22 -5.48 0.20
C TYR A 104 6.97 -6.97 0.53
N GLY A 105 6.05 -7.25 1.46
CA GLY A 105 5.68 -8.62 1.83
C GLY A 105 4.84 -9.28 0.74
N PHE A 106 4.97 -10.59 0.52
CA PHE A 106 4.25 -11.31 -0.54
C PHE A 106 2.73 -11.47 -0.33
N THR A 107 2.10 -10.62 0.47
CA THR A 107 0.67 -10.67 0.77
C THR A 107 -0.07 -9.70 -0.12
N ASP A 108 -0.67 -10.21 -1.20
CA ASP A 108 -1.54 -9.44 -2.07
C ASP A 108 -2.63 -10.31 -2.70
N SER A 109 -3.81 -9.73 -2.93
CA SER A 109 -4.95 -10.46 -3.50
C SER A 109 -4.84 -10.72 -5.00
N ASP A 110 -3.98 -9.99 -5.72
CA ASP A 110 -3.76 -10.18 -7.15
C ASP A 110 -2.83 -11.33 -7.49
N PHE A 111 -2.09 -11.85 -6.49
CA PHE A 111 -1.28 -13.03 -6.70
C PHE A 111 -2.14 -14.28 -6.94
N CYS A 112 -1.73 -15.07 -7.93
CA CYS A 112 -2.29 -16.37 -8.25
C CYS A 112 -1.80 -17.41 -7.22
N GLY A 113 -2.60 -17.62 -6.17
CA GLY A 113 -2.25 -18.51 -5.06
C GLY A 113 -1.31 -17.85 -4.06
N HIS A 114 -0.96 -18.57 -2.99
CA HIS A 114 0.20 -18.15 -2.21
C HIS A 114 1.44 -18.34 -3.09
N PRO A 115 2.34 -17.34 -3.19
CA PRO A 115 3.61 -17.55 -3.87
C PRO A 115 4.22 -18.81 -3.28
N GLU A 116 4.45 -19.81 -4.12
CA GLU A 116 4.99 -21.08 -3.67
C GLU A 116 6.25 -20.74 -2.87
N LYS A 117 6.34 -21.19 -1.62
CA LYS A 117 7.55 -21.07 -0.79
C LYS A 117 8.67 -21.94 -1.37
N LYS A 118 9.01 -21.76 -2.64
CA LYS A 118 10.23 -22.25 -3.28
C LYS A 118 11.29 -21.18 -3.08
N GLY A 119 11.77 -21.06 -1.84
CA GLY A 119 12.77 -20.05 -1.53
C GLY A 119 12.92 -19.75 -0.04
N THR A 120 14.02 -19.09 0.28
CA THR A 120 14.39 -18.65 1.64
C THR A 120 14.13 -17.17 1.88
N ILE A 121 13.59 -16.45 0.88
CA ILE A 121 13.24 -15.04 0.97
C ILE A 121 11.75 -14.91 1.30
N ASN A 122 11.42 -14.10 2.31
CA ASN A 122 10.04 -13.85 2.76
C ASN A 122 9.48 -12.49 2.25
N PHE A 123 10.09 -11.92 1.22
CA PHE A 123 9.87 -10.55 0.77
C PHE A 123 10.14 -10.37 -0.72
N CYS A 124 9.43 -9.47 -1.41
CA CYS A 124 9.72 -9.10 -2.78
C CYS A 124 10.57 -7.84 -2.82
N PRO A 125 11.87 -7.93 -3.16
CA PRO A 125 12.73 -6.77 -3.25
C PRO A 125 12.61 -6.06 -4.60
N GLY A 126 12.83 -4.74 -4.60
CA GLY A 126 13.03 -3.98 -5.82
C GLY A 126 11.76 -3.67 -6.59
N LEU A 127 11.00 -4.68 -7.03
CA LEU A 127 9.76 -4.45 -7.78
C LEU A 127 8.83 -3.56 -6.93
N LEU A 128 8.45 -2.40 -7.46
CA LEU A 128 7.61 -1.42 -6.79
C LEU A 128 6.22 -1.41 -7.40
N ALA A 129 6.16 -1.39 -8.73
CA ALA A 129 4.91 -1.20 -9.45
C ALA A 129 4.91 -1.90 -10.82
N ILE A 130 3.70 -2.12 -11.32
CA ILE A 130 3.43 -2.44 -12.72
C ILE A 130 2.66 -1.26 -13.29
N GLU A 131 3.15 -0.75 -14.41
CA GLU A 131 2.49 0.32 -15.16
C GLU A 131 2.00 -0.21 -16.50
N ALA A 132 0.84 0.25 -16.94
CA ALA A 132 0.28 -0.09 -18.24
C ALA A 132 0.10 1.15 -19.10
N ASP A 133 0.28 1.01 -20.41
CA ASP A 133 -0.03 2.06 -21.37
C ASP A 133 -1.55 2.09 -21.62
N ILE A 134 -2.24 2.95 -20.88
CA ILE A 134 -3.70 3.09 -20.91
C ILE A 134 -4.04 4.57 -21.00
N THR A 135 -4.80 4.94 -22.03
CA THR A 135 -5.02 6.36 -22.37
C THR A 135 -5.90 7.11 -21.36
N ALA A 136 -6.80 6.42 -20.66
CA ALA A 136 -7.77 7.03 -19.73
C ALA A 136 -7.66 6.54 -18.27
N GLY A 137 -6.61 5.77 -17.94
CA GLY A 137 -6.48 5.17 -16.61
C GLY A 137 -6.10 6.18 -15.52
N ASN A 138 -6.66 5.98 -14.33
CA ASN A 138 -6.41 6.81 -13.15
C ASN A 138 -5.93 5.96 -11.98
N CYS A 139 -4.98 6.47 -11.20
CA CYS A 139 -4.44 5.78 -10.03
C CYS A 139 -5.00 6.39 -8.74
N ILE A 140 -5.40 5.53 -7.81
CA ILE A 140 -5.74 5.85 -6.42
C ILE A 140 -4.65 5.28 -5.51
N LEU A 141 -3.97 6.14 -4.75
CA LEU A 141 -3.03 5.70 -3.72
C LEU A 141 -3.77 5.42 -2.41
N ALA A 142 -3.80 4.17 -1.95
CA ALA A 142 -4.24 3.83 -0.60
C ALA A 142 -3.06 3.95 0.38
N LEU A 143 -2.81 5.15 0.88
CA LEU A 143 -1.71 5.44 1.81
C LEU A 143 -2.11 5.03 3.24
N GLY A 144 -1.50 3.95 3.75
CA GLY A 144 -1.96 3.35 4.99
C GLY A 144 -0.92 2.61 5.82
N ASP A 145 -1.41 2.01 6.90
CA ASP A 145 -0.68 1.12 7.81
C ASP A 145 -1.05 -0.37 7.60
N SER A 146 -0.95 -1.20 8.64
CA SER A 146 -1.31 -2.63 8.61
C SER A 146 -2.76 -2.89 8.22
N LEU A 147 -3.69 -1.99 8.55
CA LEU A 147 -5.10 -2.11 8.15
C LEU A 147 -5.29 -2.00 6.63
N THR A 148 -4.32 -1.38 5.95
CA THR A 148 -4.28 -1.21 4.50
C THR A 148 -3.41 -2.29 3.85
N GLU A 149 -2.25 -2.60 4.42
CA GLU A 149 -1.32 -3.62 3.93
C GLU A 149 -2.03 -4.99 3.77
N GLY A 150 -2.83 -5.38 4.77
CA GLY A 150 -3.49 -6.68 4.80
C GLY A 150 -4.60 -6.91 3.76
N GLY A 151 -4.93 -5.92 2.93
CA GLY A 151 -5.83 -6.11 1.78
C GLY A 151 -7.33 -6.12 2.12
N ALA A 152 -7.72 -6.09 3.40
CA ALA A 152 -9.10 -6.34 3.82
C ALA A 152 -10.12 -5.37 3.21
N TRP A 153 -9.75 -4.08 3.06
CA TRP A 153 -10.59 -3.06 2.41
C TRP A 153 -10.08 -2.66 1.03
N THR A 154 -8.77 -2.69 0.78
CA THR A 154 -8.19 -2.30 -0.51
C THR A 154 -8.57 -3.29 -1.61
N ALA A 155 -8.52 -4.60 -1.35
CA ALA A 155 -8.88 -5.62 -2.36
C ALA A 155 -10.34 -5.50 -2.84
N PRO A 156 -11.37 -5.46 -1.96
CA PRO A 156 -12.75 -5.29 -2.43
C PRO A 156 -13.00 -3.93 -3.10
N LEU A 157 -12.33 -2.85 -2.68
CA LEU A 157 -12.45 -1.56 -3.37
C LEU A 157 -11.79 -1.59 -4.75
N GLN A 158 -10.60 -2.18 -4.86
CA GLN A 158 -9.90 -2.36 -6.13
C GLN A 158 -10.73 -3.17 -7.12
N GLN A 159 -11.42 -4.23 -6.66
CA GLN A 159 -12.35 -5.00 -7.49
C GLN A 159 -13.49 -4.14 -8.06
N ARG A 160 -14.02 -3.17 -7.30
CA ARG A 160 -15.08 -2.26 -7.77
C ARG A 160 -14.60 -1.21 -8.77
N LEU A 161 -13.30 -0.89 -8.77
CA LEU A 161 -12.73 0.22 -9.55
C LEU A 161 -12.13 -0.21 -10.90
N ARG A 162 -11.64 -1.45 -11.01
CA ARG A 162 -10.86 -1.89 -12.19
C ARG A 162 -11.62 -1.80 -13.50
N ASP A 163 -12.91 -2.14 -13.49
CA ASP A 163 -13.75 -2.10 -14.70
C ASP A 163 -14.07 -0.67 -15.17
N GLU A 164 -13.65 0.34 -14.41
CA GLU A 164 -13.87 1.76 -14.68
C GLU A 164 -12.58 2.52 -15.02
N ASP A 165 -11.49 1.81 -15.31
CA ASP A 165 -10.15 2.39 -15.54
C ASP A 165 -9.61 3.18 -14.33
N TRP A 166 -10.04 2.82 -13.12
CA TRP A 166 -9.48 3.31 -11.86
C TRP A 166 -8.73 2.18 -11.13
N TYR A 167 -7.45 2.43 -10.84
CA TYR A 167 -6.56 1.45 -10.23
C TYR A 167 -6.16 1.90 -8.83
N LEU A 168 -6.74 1.25 -7.83
CA LEU A 168 -6.27 1.40 -6.45
C LEU A 168 -5.00 0.59 -6.25
N VAL A 169 -3.96 1.25 -5.76
CA VAL A 169 -2.69 0.60 -5.41
C VAL A 169 -2.46 0.66 -3.91
N ASN A 170 -2.05 -0.48 -3.35
CA ASN A 170 -1.96 -0.67 -1.92
C ASN A 170 -0.63 -0.11 -1.40
N GLN A 171 -0.67 1.07 -0.80
CA GLN A 171 0.48 1.66 -0.13
C GLN A 171 0.36 1.51 1.40
N GLY A 172 0.04 0.31 1.87
CA GLY A 172 0.01 -0.05 3.29
C GLY A 172 1.36 -0.59 3.78
N ILE A 173 1.80 -0.18 4.98
CA ILE A 173 2.98 -0.76 5.65
C ILE A 173 2.62 -1.10 7.09
N ASN A 174 2.88 -2.34 7.52
CA ASN A 174 2.68 -2.73 8.92
C ASN A 174 3.38 -1.77 9.91
N GLY A 175 2.66 -1.35 10.95
CA GLY A 175 3.21 -0.50 12.01
C GLY A 175 3.56 0.93 11.60
N ALA A 176 3.31 1.32 10.34
CA ALA A 176 3.62 2.67 9.88
C ALA A 176 2.81 3.74 10.64
N GLN A 177 3.44 4.88 10.87
CA GLN A 177 2.87 6.01 11.60
C GLN A 177 2.68 7.21 10.67
N LEU A 178 1.69 8.04 10.99
CA LEU A 178 1.43 9.31 10.32
C LEU A 178 2.60 10.28 10.55
N LEU A 179 3.10 10.36 11.78
CA LEU A 179 3.97 11.45 12.24
C LEU A 179 5.45 11.10 12.39
N LYS A 180 5.79 9.81 12.41
CA LYS A 180 7.14 9.33 12.70
C LYS A 180 7.54 8.22 11.75
N ASN A 181 8.85 8.08 11.54
CA ASN A 181 9.39 6.88 10.91
C ASN A 181 9.16 5.71 11.88
N SER A 182 8.60 4.61 11.39
CA SER A 182 8.45 3.38 12.16
C SER A 182 9.79 2.63 12.16
N SER A 183 10.26 2.21 13.33
CA SER A 183 11.46 1.38 13.64
C SER A 183 12.78 1.76 12.93
N ASP A 184 13.91 1.76 13.62
CA ASP A 184 15.25 1.84 12.99
C ASP A 184 16.26 0.90 13.65
N ARG A 185 15.77 0.04 14.55
CA ARG A 185 16.60 -0.73 15.47
C ARG A 185 16.67 -2.19 15.06
N VAL A 186 17.86 -2.75 15.19
CA VAL A 186 18.03 -4.20 15.16
C VAL A 186 17.33 -4.77 16.38
N THR A 187 16.27 -5.52 16.13
CA THR A 187 15.45 -6.22 17.12
C THR A 187 15.53 -7.72 16.85
N GLN A 188 15.08 -8.56 17.77
CA GLN A 188 14.77 -9.96 17.48
C GLN A 188 13.26 -10.21 17.44
N ASP A 189 12.47 -9.16 17.66
CA ASP A 189 11.03 -9.23 17.63
C ASP A 189 10.53 -9.22 16.17
N PRO A 190 9.87 -10.29 15.69
CA PRO A 190 9.21 -10.34 14.37
C PRO A 190 8.38 -9.10 14.04
N ARG A 191 7.83 -8.44 15.07
CA ARG A 191 6.94 -7.29 14.95
C ARG A 191 7.67 -5.97 14.73
N GLU A 192 8.99 -5.92 14.92
CA GLU A 192 9.78 -4.68 14.89
C GLU A 192 10.83 -4.66 13.77
N PHE A 193 10.95 -5.73 12.97
CA PHE A 193 11.96 -5.84 11.90
C PHE A 193 11.74 -4.93 10.70
N PHE A 194 10.58 -4.26 10.63
CA PHE A 194 10.18 -3.49 9.47
C PHE A 194 10.19 -2.00 9.80
N TYR A 195 10.75 -1.22 8.88
CA TYR A 195 10.78 0.23 9.00
C TYR A 195 10.14 0.91 7.80
N GLY A 196 9.46 2.02 8.08
CA GLY A 196 8.78 2.81 7.07
C GLY A 196 8.90 4.28 7.42
N TYR A 197 9.03 5.14 6.41
CA TYR A 197 9.01 6.57 6.66
C TYR A 197 7.65 7.03 7.21
N ALA A 198 7.63 8.20 7.86
CA ALA A 198 6.38 8.89 8.17
C ALA A 198 5.56 9.13 6.89
N ALA A 199 4.24 9.19 7.02
CA ALA A 199 3.30 9.26 5.90
C ALA A 199 3.62 10.37 4.88
N LEU A 200 4.07 11.55 5.32
CA LEU A 200 4.37 12.66 4.41
C LEU A 200 5.54 12.36 3.47
N THR A 201 6.61 11.76 3.98
CA THR A 201 7.75 11.33 3.16
C THR A 201 7.30 10.22 2.19
N ARG A 202 6.51 9.27 2.68
CA ARG A 202 5.96 8.19 1.84
C ARG A 202 5.09 8.73 0.72
N LEU A 203 4.21 9.68 1.01
CA LEU A 203 3.39 10.34 -0.01
C LEU A 203 4.27 10.99 -1.08
N LYS A 204 5.25 11.80 -0.68
CA LYS A 204 6.19 12.46 -1.61
C LYS A 204 6.91 11.46 -2.51
N ASN A 205 7.30 10.31 -1.97
CA ASN A 205 7.96 9.27 -2.74
C ASN A 205 6.98 8.56 -3.68
N CYS A 206 5.76 8.26 -3.23
CA CYS A 206 4.69 7.71 -4.06
C CYS A 206 4.35 8.63 -5.23
N LEU A 207 4.23 9.95 -5.01
CA LEU A 207 3.92 10.92 -6.07
C LEU A 207 5.04 11.06 -7.12
N LYS A 208 6.28 10.70 -6.78
CA LYS A 208 7.39 10.63 -7.74
C LYS A 208 7.40 9.32 -8.52
N SER A 209 7.05 8.21 -7.87
CA SER A 209 7.19 6.87 -8.42
C SER A 209 5.95 6.34 -9.13
N HIS A 210 4.77 6.91 -8.87
CA HIS A 210 3.52 6.47 -9.45
C HIS A 210 3.01 7.44 -10.52
N ARG A 211 2.32 6.91 -11.52
CA ARG A 211 1.79 7.65 -12.66
C ARG A 211 0.27 7.76 -12.60
N SER A 212 -0.22 8.88 -13.09
CA SER A 212 -1.66 9.17 -13.19
C SER A 212 -2.41 9.15 -11.86
N VAL A 213 -1.72 9.48 -10.75
CA VAL A 213 -2.36 9.61 -9.44
C VAL A 213 -3.36 10.77 -9.47
N LYS A 214 -4.62 10.48 -9.16
CA LYS A 214 -5.70 11.48 -9.05
C LYS A 214 -6.27 11.60 -7.64
N VAL A 215 -6.13 10.54 -6.86
CA VAL A 215 -6.71 10.42 -5.52
C VAL A 215 -5.71 9.79 -4.57
N VAL A 216 -5.68 10.30 -3.34
CA VAL A 216 -5.06 9.65 -2.19
C VAL A 216 -6.16 9.33 -1.19
N ILE A 217 -6.22 8.09 -0.73
CA ILE A 217 -6.99 7.70 0.45
C ILE A 217 -6.00 7.53 1.59
N LEU A 218 -6.08 8.43 2.59
CA LEU A 218 -5.27 8.37 3.80
C LEU A 218 -6.00 7.55 4.87
N SER A 219 -5.41 6.41 5.24
CA SER A 219 -5.87 5.57 6.35
C SER A 219 -4.73 5.30 7.32
N MET A 220 -4.35 6.32 8.09
CA MET A 220 -3.23 6.29 9.03
C MET A 220 -3.52 7.10 10.30
N GLY A 221 -2.79 6.80 11.37
CA GLY A 221 -2.84 7.56 12.64
C GLY A 221 -3.22 6.72 13.85
N ILE A 222 -3.72 5.48 13.66
CA ILE A 222 -4.04 4.59 14.78
C ILE A 222 -2.76 4.16 15.51
N ASN A 223 -1.69 3.87 14.77
CA ASN A 223 -0.38 3.52 15.34
C ASN A 223 0.27 4.68 16.11
N ASP A 224 -0.02 5.93 15.73
CA ASP A 224 0.38 7.13 16.48
C ASP A 224 -0.31 7.25 17.84
N LEU A 225 -1.45 6.57 18.05
CA LEU A 225 -2.12 6.43 19.34
C LEU A 225 -1.69 5.16 20.08
N VAL A 226 -1.46 4.06 19.37
CA VAL A 226 -1.03 2.78 19.97
C VAL A 226 0.39 2.90 20.52
N PHE A 227 1.35 3.20 19.66
CA PHE A 227 2.79 3.17 19.97
C PHE A 227 3.37 4.53 20.36
N SER A 228 2.57 5.59 20.27
CA SER A 228 2.97 6.94 20.65
C SER A 228 1.87 7.60 21.49
N SER A 229 2.26 8.50 22.38
CA SER A 229 1.30 9.34 23.12
C SER A 229 0.93 10.57 22.29
N SER A 230 0.53 10.37 21.03
CA SER A 230 0.19 11.49 20.13
C SER A 230 -1.10 12.16 20.56
N THR A 231 -1.09 13.48 20.57
CA THR A 231 -2.28 14.27 20.89
C THR A 231 -3.15 14.48 19.66
N PHE A 232 -4.40 14.89 19.87
CA PHE A 232 -5.28 15.36 18.80
C PHE A 232 -4.60 16.42 17.90
N ALA A 233 -3.92 17.41 18.49
CA ALA A 233 -3.26 18.47 17.74
C ALA A 233 -2.08 17.96 16.89
N ASN A 234 -1.42 16.88 17.31
CA ASN A 234 -0.37 16.25 16.50
C ASN A 234 -0.97 15.56 15.28
N LEU A 235 -2.03 14.76 15.47
CA LEU A 235 -2.72 14.06 14.38
C LEU A 235 -3.32 15.05 13.38
N GLN A 236 -3.98 16.10 13.87
CA GLN A 236 -4.55 17.16 13.03
C GLN A 236 -3.48 17.78 12.12
N ARG A 237 -2.32 18.16 12.67
CA ARG A 237 -1.22 18.72 11.88
C ARG A 237 -0.67 17.73 10.85
N GLY A 238 -0.60 16.45 11.19
CA GLY A 238 -0.18 15.40 10.26
C GLY A 238 -1.12 15.28 9.06
N VAL A 239 -2.44 15.21 9.32
CA VAL A 239 -3.45 15.12 8.26
C VAL A 239 -3.45 16.37 7.38
N GLU A 240 -3.35 17.58 7.96
CA GLU A 240 -3.28 18.82 7.18
C GLU A 240 -1.99 18.93 6.34
N ALA A 241 -0.87 18.36 6.80
CA ALA A 241 0.35 18.30 5.99
C ALA A 241 0.17 17.38 4.76
N ILE A 242 -0.54 16.26 4.91
CA ILE A 242 -0.91 15.39 3.79
C ILE A 242 -1.85 16.11 2.82
N PHE A 243 -2.85 16.82 3.34
CA PHE A 243 -3.76 17.63 2.53
C PHE A 243 -3.00 18.68 1.71
N THR A 244 -2.09 19.42 2.34
CA THR A 244 -1.27 20.44 1.67
C THR A 244 -0.42 19.84 0.54
N GLU A 245 0.18 18.67 0.75
CA GLU A 245 0.98 17.99 -0.27
C GLU A 245 0.13 17.53 -1.46
N CYS A 246 -1.09 17.01 -1.20
CA CYS A 246 -2.02 16.60 -2.25
C CYS A 246 -2.53 17.80 -3.05
N ASP A 247 -2.93 18.88 -2.37
CA ASP A 247 -3.43 20.12 -2.97
C ASP A 247 -2.39 20.75 -3.90
N ALA A 248 -1.12 20.79 -3.47
CA ALA A 248 0.00 21.27 -4.29
C ALA A 248 0.19 20.50 -5.61
N HIS A 249 -0.32 19.28 -5.71
CA HIS A 249 -0.26 18.44 -6.91
C HIS A 249 -1.62 18.30 -7.62
N GLY A 250 -2.66 19.01 -7.17
CA GLY A 250 -4.02 18.88 -7.71
C GLY A 250 -4.65 17.50 -7.48
N ILE A 251 -4.24 16.80 -6.42
CA ILE A 251 -4.70 15.47 -6.06
C ILE A 251 -5.79 15.58 -5.00
N ARG A 252 -6.88 14.82 -5.16
CA ARG A 252 -7.96 14.80 -4.19
C ARG A 252 -7.58 13.91 -3.01
N LEU A 253 -7.69 14.43 -1.80
CA LEU A 253 -7.47 13.67 -0.58
C LEU A 253 -8.80 13.22 0.01
N PHE A 254 -8.92 11.91 0.24
CA PHE A 254 -9.95 11.32 1.09
C PHE A 254 -9.29 10.85 2.38
N VAL A 255 -9.93 11.10 3.52
CA VAL A 255 -9.36 10.78 4.83
C VAL A 255 -10.29 9.82 5.57
N SER A 256 -9.79 8.65 5.96
CA SER A 256 -10.58 7.70 6.73
C SER A 256 -10.62 8.09 8.21
N THR A 257 -11.77 7.84 8.85
CA THR A 257 -11.83 7.85 10.31
C THR A 257 -11.04 6.68 10.88
N LEU A 258 -10.37 6.87 12.01
CA LEU A 258 -9.66 5.82 12.72
C LEU A 258 -10.62 4.76 13.28
N THR A 259 -10.35 3.49 13.00
CA THR A 259 -11.16 2.36 13.47
C THR A 259 -11.01 2.11 14.97
N PRO A 260 -11.96 1.40 15.61
CA PRO A 260 -11.91 1.09 17.04
C PRO A 260 -10.68 0.25 17.44
N PHE A 261 -10.20 0.45 18.66
CA PHE A 261 -8.96 -0.18 19.17
C PHE A 261 -8.93 -0.39 20.70
N THR A 262 -10.03 -0.15 21.43
CA THR A 262 -10.01 -0.16 22.92
C THR A 262 -9.67 -1.52 23.53
N GLY A 263 -9.84 -2.63 22.81
CA GLY A 263 -9.44 -3.96 23.28
C GLY A 263 -7.97 -4.32 23.02
N TYR A 264 -7.25 -3.49 22.25
CA TYR A 264 -5.84 -3.74 21.97
C TYR A 264 -4.98 -3.42 23.21
N PRO A 265 -3.86 -4.13 23.44
CA PRO A 265 -2.99 -3.87 24.58
C PRO A 265 -2.59 -2.39 24.73
N ASP A 266 -2.51 -1.92 25.98
CA ASP A 266 -2.05 -0.57 26.35
C ASP A 266 -2.90 0.59 25.78
N VAL A 267 -4.15 0.32 25.38
CA VAL A 267 -5.11 1.34 24.99
C VAL A 267 -5.88 1.83 26.21
N THR A 268 -5.78 3.14 26.47
CA THR A 268 -6.44 3.80 27.61
C THR A 268 -7.68 4.57 27.16
N PRO A 269 -8.62 4.89 28.08
CA PRO A 269 -9.75 5.76 27.76
C PRO A 269 -9.36 7.11 27.16
N SER A 270 -8.19 7.65 27.51
CA SER A 270 -7.66 8.90 26.94
C SER A 270 -7.26 8.77 25.47
N LYS A 271 -6.67 7.61 25.09
CA LYS A 271 -6.37 7.30 23.68
C LYS A 271 -7.66 7.17 22.86
N GLU A 272 -8.69 6.49 23.40
CA GLU A 272 -10.00 6.39 22.75
C GLU A 272 -10.70 7.76 22.63
N ALA A 273 -10.64 8.60 23.67
CA ALA A 273 -11.15 9.96 23.60
C ALA A 273 -10.45 10.78 22.50
N THR A 274 -9.14 10.59 22.32
CA THR A 274 -8.38 11.23 21.23
C THR A 274 -8.81 10.72 19.87
N ARG A 275 -9.05 9.40 19.72
CA ARG A 275 -9.56 8.79 18.49
C ARG A 275 -10.93 9.36 18.10
N LEU A 276 -11.86 9.46 19.06
CA LEU A 276 -13.19 10.03 18.82
C LEU A 276 -13.08 11.50 18.40
N LYS A 277 -12.21 12.28 19.06
CA LYS A 277 -12.00 13.69 18.73
C LYS A 277 -11.43 13.90 17.34
N ILE A 278 -10.44 13.10 16.93
CA ILE A 278 -9.88 13.19 15.57
C ILE A 278 -10.89 12.74 14.51
N ASN A 279 -11.68 11.69 14.77
CA ASN A 279 -12.73 11.25 13.84
C ASN A 279 -13.80 12.32 13.62
N GLN A 280 -14.26 12.95 14.71
CA GLN A 280 -15.22 14.06 14.61
C GLN A 280 -14.65 15.21 13.77
N TRP A 281 -13.38 15.57 14.01
CA TRP A 281 -12.72 16.62 13.23
C TRP A 281 -12.56 16.23 11.76
N ILE A 282 -12.18 14.99 11.43
CA ILE A 282 -12.08 14.50 10.05
C ILE A 282 -13.42 14.67 9.33
N GLN A 283 -14.50 14.21 9.95
CA GLN A 283 -15.86 14.33 9.39
C GLN A 283 -16.24 15.80 9.11
N GLN A 284 -15.93 16.70 10.05
CA GLN A 284 -16.23 18.13 9.91
C GLN A 284 -15.35 18.83 8.86
N ARG A 285 -14.06 18.49 8.80
CA ARG A 285 -13.06 19.16 7.95
C ARG A 285 -13.12 18.73 6.49
N PHE A 286 -13.45 17.47 6.24
CA PHE A 286 -13.40 16.87 4.91
C PHE A 286 -14.80 16.59 4.32
N GLY A 287 -15.86 16.56 5.11
CA GLY A 287 -17.22 16.40 4.62
C GLY A 287 -17.36 15.15 3.74
N GLU A 288 -17.71 15.33 2.46
CA GLU A 288 -17.83 14.24 1.49
C GLU A 288 -16.52 13.49 1.19
N GLN A 289 -15.38 14.10 1.51
CA GLN A 289 -14.06 13.48 1.41
C GLN A 289 -13.66 12.70 2.68
N ALA A 290 -14.48 12.74 3.74
CA ALA A 290 -14.29 11.89 4.91
C ALA A 290 -14.88 10.50 4.63
N LEU A 291 -14.08 9.44 4.82
CA LEU A 291 -14.53 8.05 4.69
C LEU A 291 -14.77 7.47 6.09
N ASP A 292 -16.02 7.15 6.42
CA ASP A 292 -16.38 6.60 7.73
C ASP A 292 -16.04 5.11 7.83
N PHE A 293 -14.76 4.81 8.04
CA PHE A 293 -14.28 3.45 8.27
C PHE A 293 -14.70 2.93 9.65
N ALA A 294 -14.95 3.80 10.62
CA ALA A 294 -15.19 3.41 12.00
C ALA A 294 -16.62 2.87 12.22
N ALA A 295 -17.64 3.54 11.66
CA ALA A 295 -19.04 3.19 11.86
C ALA A 295 -19.40 1.73 11.52
N PRO A 296 -19.04 1.15 10.36
CA PRO A 296 -19.47 -0.19 9.98
C PRO A 296 -18.88 -1.29 10.86
N VAL A 297 -17.69 -1.07 11.43
CA VAL A 297 -16.95 -2.07 12.20
C VAL A 297 -17.03 -1.90 13.72
N SER A 298 -17.56 -0.78 14.21
CA SER A 298 -17.56 -0.46 15.64
C SER A 298 -18.77 -1.00 16.40
N LYS A 299 -18.52 -1.42 17.64
CA LYS A 299 -19.51 -1.60 18.69
C LYS A 299 -18.89 -1.16 20.02
N ASN A 300 -19.32 -0.01 20.57
CA ASN A 300 -18.85 0.52 21.86
C ASN A 300 -17.31 0.68 21.96
N GLY A 301 -16.65 1.21 20.92
CA GLY A 301 -15.19 1.46 20.95
C GLY A 301 -14.31 0.22 20.72
N VAL A 302 -14.92 -0.96 20.50
CA VAL A 302 -14.24 -2.17 20.02
C VAL A 302 -14.75 -2.57 18.63
N LEU A 303 -14.00 -3.43 17.93
CA LEU A 303 -14.47 -4.06 16.71
C LEU A 303 -15.65 -4.99 17.02
N LYS A 304 -16.63 -5.06 16.11
CA LYS A 304 -17.67 -6.09 16.15
C LYS A 304 -17.00 -7.46 16.12
N LYS A 305 -17.47 -8.38 16.96
CA LYS A 305 -16.83 -9.69 17.18
C LYS A 305 -16.60 -10.47 15.88
N GLU A 306 -17.58 -10.43 14.97
CA GLU A 306 -17.54 -11.09 13.66
C GLU A 306 -16.61 -10.39 12.65
N MET A 307 -16.21 -9.15 12.91
CA MET A 307 -15.32 -8.35 12.07
C MET A 307 -13.90 -8.21 12.67
N ASP A 308 -13.68 -8.71 13.88
CA ASP A 308 -12.38 -8.67 14.56
C ASP A 308 -11.50 -9.85 14.11
N SER A 309 -10.21 -9.60 13.91
CA SER A 309 -9.22 -10.67 13.64
C SER A 309 -8.75 -11.37 14.91
N GLY A 310 -9.16 -10.88 16.08
CA GLY A 310 -8.89 -11.45 17.40
C GLY A 310 -7.93 -10.65 18.26
N ASP A 311 -7.37 -9.56 17.73
CA ASP A 311 -6.46 -8.68 18.47
C ASP A 311 -7.08 -7.34 18.87
N HIS A 312 -8.34 -7.10 18.47
CA HIS A 312 -9.09 -5.87 18.75
C HIS A 312 -8.53 -4.61 18.08
N LEU A 313 -7.66 -4.74 17.08
CA LEU A 313 -7.15 -3.64 16.25
C LEU A 313 -7.44 -3.88 14.76
N HIS A 314 -7.18 -5.09 14.27
CA HIS A 314 -7.32 -5.41 12.85
C HIS A 314 -8.70 -5.96 12.53
N PHE A 315 -9.43 -5.25 11.66
CA PHE A 315 -10.64 -5.82 11.08
C PHE A 315 -10.30 -6.90 10.04
N ASN A 316 -11.13 -7.94 10.00
CA ASN A 316 -11.01 -9.02 9.05
C ASN A 316 -11.70 -8.67 7.71
N ALA A 317 -11.73 -9.62 6.78
CA ALA A 317 -12.32 -9.42 5.45
C ALA A 317 -13.83 -9.06 5.48
N ILE A 318 -14.59 -9.46 6.51
CA ILE A 318 -15.99 -9.06 6.67
C ILE A 318 -16.07 -7.56 7.00
N GLY A 319 -15.24 -7.10 7.93
CA GLY A 319 -15.17 -5.67 8.29
C GLY A 319 -14.71 -4.81 7.11
N GLY A 320 -13.69 -5.25 6.37
CA GLY A 320 -13.19 -4.54 5.20
C GLY A 320 -14.24 -4.39 4.08
N ARG A 321 -15.05 -5.43 3.82
CA ARG A 321 -16.18 -5.32 2.89
C ARG A 321 -17.25 -4.34 3.37
N ALA A 322 -17.61 -4.39 4.65
CA ALA A 322 -18.59 -3.48 5.24
C ALA A 322 -18.13 -2.01 5.17
N ILE A 323 -16.82 -1.74 5.26
CA ILE A 323 -16.24 -0.41 5.01
C ILE A 323 -16.43 0.00 3.56
N VAL A 324 -16.06 -0.86 2.61
CA VAL A 324 -16.13 -0.54 1.18
C VAL A 324 -17.57 -0.30 0.71
N GLU A 325 -18.55 -1.00 1.26
CA GLU A 325 -19.98 -0.80 0.95
C GLU A 325 -20.46 0.64 1.21
N LEU A 326 -19.83 1.37 2.15
CA LEU A 326 -20.15 2.77 2.44
C LEU A 326 -19.42 3.78 1.54
N ILE A 327 -18.40 3.34 0.78
CA ILE A 327 -17.65 4.22 -0.11
C ILE A 327 -18.44 4.43 -1.40
N ASN A 328 -18.83 5.68 -1.65
CA ASN A 328 -19.32 6.11 -2.95
C ASN A 328 -18.14 6.22 -3.93
N ILE A 329 -18.07 5.29 -4.90
CA ILE A 329 -16.99 5.30 -5.88
C ILE A 329 -17.08 6.49 -6.85
N GLU A 330 -18.27 7.05 -7.11
CA GLU A 330 -18.42 8.21 -7.99
C GLU A 330 -17.74 9.45 -7.42
N SER A 331 -17.82 9.65 -6.09
CA SER A 331 -17.14 10.78 -5.45
C SER A 331 -15.63 10.64 -5.54
N LEU A 332 -15.09 9.42 -5.43
CA LEU A 332 -13.67 9.15 -5.67
C LEU A 332 -13.28 9.49 -7.11
N LYS A 333 -14.16 9.32 -8.09
CA LYS A 333 -13.90 9.63 -9.51
C LYS A 333 -14.07 11.12 -9.85
N GLY A 334 -14.84 11.85 -9.05
CA GLY A 334 -15.06 13.30 -9.18
C GLY A 334 -16.34 13.66 -9.91
N GLY A 335 -17.29 12.73 -9.91
CA GLY A 335 -18.66 12.92 -10.38
C GLY A 335 -19.63 13.25 -9.25
#